data_AF-A0AAD9W9B3-F1
#
_entry.id   AF-A0AAD9W9B3-F1
#
_cell.length_a   1.000
_cell.length_b   1.000
_cell.length_c   1.000
_cell.angle_alpha   90.00
_cell.angle_beta   90.00
_cell.angle_gamma   90.00
#
_symmetry.space_group_name_H-M   'P 1'
#
loop_
_entity.id
_entity.type
_entity.pdbx_description
1 polymer ?
#
loop_
_entity_poly.entity_id
_entity_poly.type
_entity_poly.pdbx_seq_one_letter_code
_entity_poly.pdbx_strand_id
1 'polypeptide(L)'
;MGIVAGRRSSADYDADMQQAKDLGIDAFALNIGTDEFTGTQLGYAYESAAKNDMKLFISFDFNWFSPANDAAKVGQMIATYSKQPAQLKVDGKVFASSFAGDGLDVSAVKSAAGVDVFFAPNFTPGGTPDAAKIEGALNWIAWPNNGNNKAPTPNVRVSVADGDNNYHNWLAGLKPYIAPISPWFSTHYGSEVSYSKNFVFPSDLLWYDRWKEVLNSSPPFVEIITWNDYGESHYIGPLSSNHEDDGASKWVNDMPHDGWRDLAKPFIAAYKAGSKSVNEYIKEDKIVYWYRPSPRTVNCDSTDNTMKAGNNASGNYFNGKPNGWEDMQDSVFVVSLLKSAGSIEVTSGTNTKTFNAPAGASSFTVDMGTGQQKFSLTRDSKQVLSGTSRKDIIETCPCGLYNFNAYVGTLPEGKSDPLDAAGLASFTVGLSVKTCSAAPSLGSGSAVPATTTPTGNGAAPIGSGKPTGASGGGASTLTATTMETTSTSEPQPSPSGKPSGSSSSPGSAPASTSRTGSASRTGSAAVPSSTGGGQSCNGGTSAPDQSTNLAGLCSFSCSRGYCPSDVCQCTSNGTPETAPDTFPIGCPLDAENESYKGLCKFSCMRGYCPPAACTTDCG
;
A
#
# COMPACT_ATOMS: atom_id res chain seq x y z
N MET A 1 1.84 -4.59 -9.44
CA MET A 1 1.31 -4.35 -10.79
C MET A 1 0.21 -5.35 -11.05
N GLY A 2 -1.03 -4.91 -11.26
CA GLY A 2 -2.13 -5.77 -11.67
C GLY A 2 -1.95 -6.26 -13.11
N ILE A 3 -2.25 -7.53 -13.36
CA ILE A 3 -2.30 -8.13 -14.70
C ILE A 3 -3.69 -7.90 -15.31
N VAL A 4 -3.74 -7.41 -16.56
CA VAL A 4 -4.97 -6.97 -17.25
C VAL A 4 -5.04 -7.52 -18.67
N ALA A 5 -6.25 -7.75 -19.20
CA ALA A 5 -6.45 -8.44 -20.48
C ALA A 5 -6.01 -7.64 -21.73
N GLY A 6 -6.08 -6.30 -21.68
CA GLY A 6 -5.97 -5.43 -22.87
C GLY A 6 -4.60 -5.35 -23.57
N ARG A 7 -3.54 -5.88 -22.96
CA ARG A 7 -2.19 -5.89 -23.53
C ARG A 7 -2.05 -7.01 -24.56
N ARG A 8 -1.49 -6.71 -25.72
CA ARG A 8 -1.49 -7.58 -26.90
C ARG A 8 -0.14 -8.22 -27.18
N SER A 9 0.93 -7.72 -26.56
CA SER A 9 2.29 -8.22 -26.69
C SER A 9 3.15 -7.92 -25.47
N SER A 10 4.33 -8.54 -25.39
CA SER A 10 5.39 -8.17 -24.43
C SER A 10 5.81 -6.71 -24.53
N ALA A 11 5.84 -6.12 -25.74
CA ALA A 11 6.22 -4.73 -25.95
C ALA A 11 5.31 -3.73 -25.21
N ASP A 12 4.05 -4.07 -24.94
CA ASP A 12 3.12 -3.22 -24.19
C ASP A 12 3.53 -3.05 -22.71
N TYR A 13 4.44 -3.90 -22.20
CA TYR A 13 5.04 -3.79 -20.87
C TYR A 13 6.39 -3.05 -20.85
N ASP A 14 7.06 -2.85 -21.99
CA ASP A 14 8.44 -2.34 -22.03
C ASP A 14 8.58 -0.97 -21.34
N ALA A 15 7.62 -0.07 -21.56
CA ALA A 15 7.64 1.27 -20.99
C ALA A 15 7.46 1.27 -19.46
N ASP A 16 6.73 0.30 -18.89
CA ASP A 16 6.58 0.13 -17.44
C ASP A 16 7.88 -0.41 -16.83
N MET A 17 8.46 -1.45 -17.45
CA MET A 17 9.71 -2.05 -17.01
C MET A 17 10.85 -1.03 -17.00
N GLN A 18 10.97 -0.23 -18.06
CA GLN A 18 12.00 0.81 -18.18
C GLN A 18 11.82 1.91 -17.13
N GLN A 19 10.60 2.42 -16.94
CA GLN A 19 10.35 3.49 -15.96
C GLN A 19 10.51 3.03 -14.51
N ALA A 20 10.10 1.80 -14.17
CA ALA A 20 10.32 1.24 -12.84
C ALA A 20 11.82 1.03 -12.56
N LYS A 21 12.57 0.52 -13.55
CA LYS A 21 14.02 0.37 -13.46
C LYS A 21 14.74 1.71 -13.29
N ASP A 22 14.36 2.72 -14.08
CA ASP A 22 14.89 4.09 -14.00
C ASP A 22 14.54 4.79 -12.69
N LEU A 23 13.45 4.39 -12.02
CA LEU A 23 13.07 4.82 -10.67
C LEU A 23 13.87 4.08 -9.57
N GLY A 24 14.49 2.95 -9.91
CA GLY A 24 15.30 2.12 -9.01
C GLY A 24 14.58 0.91 -8.43
N ILE A 25 13.37 0.58 -8.91
CA ILE A 25 12.60 -0.61 -8.51
C ILE A 25 13.25 -1.87 -9.10
N ASP A 26 13.50 -2.89 -8.29
CA ASP A 26 14.16 -4.13 -8.72
C ASP A 26 13.20 -5.15 -9.35
N ALA A 27 11.94 -5.16 -8.92
CA ALA A 27 10.94 -6.10 -9.41
C ALA A 27 9.51 -5.58 -9.35
N PHE A 28 8.63 -6.13 -10.20
CA PHE A 28 7.18 -6.03 -9.99
C PHE A 28 6.61 -7.29 -9.34
N ALA A 29 5.83 -7.10 -8.28
CA ALA A 29 4.78 -8.05 -7.89
C ALA A 29 3.69 -8.04 -8.96
N LEU A 30 3.40 -9.19 -9.57
CA LEU A 30 2.31 -9.36 -10.54
C LEU A 30 1.07 -9.88 -9.81
N ASN A 31 0.10 -9.01 -9.53
CA ASN A 31 -1.16 -9.47 -8.91
C ASN A 31 -2.01 -10.21 -9.95
N ILE A 32 -2.45 -11.41 -9.62
CA ILE A 32 -3.26 -12.27 -10.51
C ILE A 32 -4.48 -12.87 -9.81
N GLY A 33 -5.60 -12.84 -10.52
CA GLY A 33 -6.77 -13.68 -10.25
C GLY A 33 -6.65 -15.04 -10.97
N THR A 34 -7.80 -15.65 -11.24
CA THR A 34 -7.89 -16.95 -11.93
C THR A 34 -8.35 -16.83 -13.39
N ASP A 35 -8.28 -15.63 -13.96
CA ASP A 35 -8.84 -15.26 -15.26
C ASP A 35 -8.15 -15.95 -16.43
N GLU A 36 -8.90 -16.22 -17.51
CA GLU A 36 -8.40 -16.95 -18.69
C GLU A 36 -7.21 -16.26 -19.38
N PHE A 37 -7.14 -14.93 -19.32
CA PHE A 37 -6.02 -14.16 -19.90
C PHE A 37 -4.73 -14.24 -19.08
N THR A 38 -4.79 -14.68 -17.81
CA THR A 38 -3.67 -14.62 -16.84
C THR A 38 -2.40 -15.28 -17.39
N GLY A 39 -2.51 -16.48 -17.99
CA GLY A 39 -1.36 -17.20 -18.54
C GLY A 39 -0.67 -16.45 -19.69
N THR A 40 -1.46 -15.87 -20.60
CA THR A 40 -0.96 -15.08 -21.74
C THR A 40 -0.25 -13.82 -21.25
N GLN A 41 -0.86 -13.08 -20.32
CA GLN A 41 -0.33 -11.81 -19.84
C GLN A 41 0.92 -11.98 -18.96
N LEU A 42 0.96 -13.01 -18.12
CA LEU A 42 2.19 -13.39 -17.43
C LEU A 42 3.30 -13.73 -18.44
N GLY A 43 3.00 -14.47 -19.50
CA GLY A 43 3.95 -14.73 -20.60
C GLY A 43 4.55 -13.44 -21.17
N TYR A 44 3.71 -12.48 -21.57
CA TYR A 44 4.14 -11.18 -22.09
C TYR A 44 4.95 -10.36 -21.07
N ALA A 45 4.52 -10.32 -19.81
CA ALA A 45 5.22 -9.61 -18.75
C ALA A 45 6.63 -10.19 -18.52
N TYR A 46 6.76 -11.51 -18.37
CA TYR A 46 8.07 -12.18 -18.15
C TYR A 46 9.01 -12.04 -19.35
N GLU A 47 8.50 -12.06 -20.58
CA GLU A 47 9.29 -11.79 -21.78
C GLU A 47 9.83 -10.35 -21.79
N SER A 48 8.96 -9.36 -21.53
CA SER A 48 9.36 -7.94 -21.45
C SER A 48 10.37 -7.69 -20.33
N ALA A 49 10.16 -8.25 -19.14
CA ALA A 49 11.11 -8.08 -18.04
C ALA A 49 12.47 -8.71 -18.35
N ALA A 50 12.51 -9.86 -19.05
CA ALA A 50 13.78 -10.44 -19.49
C ALA A 50 14.50 -9.55 -20.51
N LYS A 51 13.77 -8.90 -21.42
CA LYS A 51 14.29 -7.96 -22.43
C LYS A 51 14.82 -6.65 -21.83
N ASN A 52 14.17 -6.14 -20.78
CA ASN A 52 14.53 -4.88 -20.11
C ASN A 52 15.41 -5.07 -18.86
N ASP A 53 15.79 -6.32 -18.55
CA ASP A 53 16.53 -6.71 -17.35
C ASP A 53 15.87 -6.20 -16.04
N MET A 54 14.56 -6.46 -15.94
CA MET A 54 13.76 -6.33 -14.73
C MET A 54 13.50 -7.71 -14.14
N LYS A 55 13.17 -7.77 -12.85
CA LYS A 55 12.65 -9.01 -12.22
C LYS A 55 11.15 -8.94 -11.99
N LEU A 56 10.51 -10.10 -11.90
CA LEU A 56 9.09 -10.25 -11.59
C LEU A 56 8.89 -11.39 -10.60
N PHE A 57 7.82 -11.32 -9.83
CA PHE A 57 7.28 -12.44 -9.07
C PHE A 57 5.76 -12.39 -9.09
N ILE A 58 5.12 -13.52 -8.78
CA ILE A 58 3.67 -13.61 -8.74
C ILE A 58 3.18 -13.28 -7.33
N SER A 59 2.16 -12.41 -7.25
CA SER A 59 1.29 -12.21 -6.10
C SER A 59 -0.06 -12.87 -6.42
N PHE A 60 -0.41 -13.93 -5.70
CA PHE A 60 -1.69 -14.62 -5.89
C PHE A 60 -2.82 -13.90 -5.13
N ASP A 61 -3.94 -13.58 -5.78
CA ASP A 61 -5.07 -12.89 -5.14
C ASP A 61 -6.09 -13.89 -4.59
N PHE A 62 -6.15 -14.02 -3.26
CA PHE A 62 -7.08 -14.95 -2.59
C PHE A 62 -8.52 -14.43 -2.45
N ASN A 63 -8.89 -13.33 -3.12
CA ASN A 63 -10.29 -13.10 -3.49
C ASN A 63 -10.75 -14.05 -4.62
N TRP A 64 -9.81 -14.59 -5.41
CA TRP A 64 -10.06 -15.46 -6.56
C TRP A 64 -9.53 -16.89 -6.37
N PHE A 65 -8.36 -17.03 -5.73
CA PHE A 65 -7.83 -18.33 -5.32
C PHE A 65 -8.44 -18.78 -3.98
N SER A 66 -8.58 -20.09 -3.78
CA SER A 66 -9.09 -20.69 -2.54
C SER A 66 -7.95 -21.20 -1.65
N PRO A 67 -7.75 -20.70 -0.42
CA PRO A 67 -6.70 -21.18 0.48
C PRO A 67 -6.81 -22.68 0.79
N ALA A 68 -8.05 -23.18 0.86
CA ALA A 68 -8.36 -24.58 1.17
C ALA A 68 -8.13 -25.55 0.00
N ASN A 69 -8.17 -25.09 -1.25
CA ASN A 69 -8.21 -25.96 -2.43
C ASN A 69 -7.06 -25.73 -3.44
N ASP A 70 -6.54 -24.51 -3.55
CA ASP A 70 -5.62 -24.13 -4.64
C ASP A 70 -4.13 -24.22 -4.29
N ALA A 71 -3.74 -24.72 -3.11
CA ALA A 71 -2.33 -24.83 -2.71
C ALA A 71 -1.45 -25.55 -3.77
N ALA A 72 -1.96 -26.64 -4.35
CA ALA A 72 -1.27 -27.34 -5.43
C ALA A 72 -1.18 -26.52 -6.74
N LYS A 73 -2.24 -25.76 -7.08
CA LYS A 73 -2.30 -24.89 -8.27
C LYS A 73 -1.32 -23.72 -8.15
N VAL A 74 -1.28 -23.07 -6.98
CA VAL A 74 -0.31 -22.01 -6.65
C VAL A 74 1.12 -22.55 -6.79
N GLY A 75 1.42 -23.71 -6.22
CA GLY A 75 2.72 -24.37 -6.38
C GLY A 75 3.09 -24.65 -7.84
N GLN A 76 2.16 -25.21 -8.63
CA GLN A 76 2.39 -25.48 -10.05
C GLN A 76 2.63 -24.22 -10.89
N MET A 77 1.98 -23.09 -10.55
CA MET A 77 2.26 -21.80 -11.18
C MET A 77 3.67 -21.31 -10.81
N ILE A 78 4.06 -21.38 -9.53
CA ILE A 78 5.44 -21.08 -9.10
C ILE A 78 6.45 -21.97 -9.85
N ALA A 79 6.21 -23.27 -9.98
CA ALA A 79 7.05 -24.21 -10.74
C ALA A 79 7.20 -23.79 -12.22
N THR A 80 6.12 -23.29 -12.82
CA THR A 80 6.09 -22.86 -14.23
C THR A 80 6.95 -21.60 -14.43
N TYR A 81 6.73 -20.56 -13.63
CA TYR A 81 7.44 -19.29 -13.78
C TYR A 81 8.84 -19.29 -13.17
N SER A 82 9.18 -20.23 -12.27
CA SER A 82 10.54 -20.45 -11.74
C SER A 82 11.65 -20.59 -12.80
N LYS A 83 11.25 -20.99 -14.01
CA LYS A 83 12.10 -21.28 -15.17
C LYS A 83 12.34 -20.05 -16.04
N GLN A 84 11.62 -18.94 -15.82
CA GLN A 84 11.75 -17.72 -16.61
C GLN A 84 12.99 -16.91 -16.20
N PRO A 85 13.77 -16.34 -17.13
CA PRO A 85 14.99 -15.56 -16.81
C PRO A 85 14.75 -14.32 -15.92
N ALA A 86 13.54 -13.76 -16.00
CA ALA A 86 13.11 -12.60 -15.21
C ALA A 86 12.53 -12.95 -13.84
N GLN A 87 12.40 -14.23 -13.46
CA GLN A 87 11.93 -14.59 -12.13
C GLN A 87 12.85 -14.04 -11.03
N LEU A 88 12.28 -13.28 -10.10
CA LEU A 88 12.96 -12.83 -8.88
C LEU A 88 13.33 -14.05 -8.04
N LYS A 89 14.58 -14.09 -7.58
CA LYS A 89 15.06 -15.05 -6.61
C LYS A 89 15.75 -14.34 -5.45
N VAL A 90 15.46 -14.79 -4.23
CA VAL A 90 16.05 -14.31 -2.98
C VAL A 90 16.69 -15.51 -2.28
N ASP A 91 17.95 -15.37 -1.89
CA ASP A 91 18.77 -16.47 -1.32
C ASP A 91 18.72 -17.77 -2.15
N GLY A 92 18.74 -17.62 -3.47
CA GLY A 92 18.63 -18.71 -4.46
C GLY A 92 17.21 -19.27 -4.69
N LYS A 93 16.26 -18.94 -3.81
CA LYS A 93 14.88 -19.45 -3.84
C LYS A 93 13.97 -18.62 -4.73
N VAL A 94 12.97 -19.23 -5.34
CA VAL A 94 11.95 -18.58 -6.19
C VAL A 94 11.04 -17.72 -5.33
N PHE A 95 10.99 -16.42 -5.58
CA PHE A 95 10.16 -15.51 -4.80
C PHE A 95 8.69 -15.53 -5.29
N ALA A 96 7.75 -15.56 -4.34
CA ALA A 96 6.32 -15.38 -4.58
C ALA A 96 5.62 -14.79 -3.34
N SER A 97 4.52 -14.07 -3.55
CA SER A 97 3.69 -13.48 -2.50
C SER A 97 2.20 -13.76 -2.74
N SER A 98 1.33 -13.19 -1.92
CA SER A 98 -0.11 -13.20 -2.15
C SER A 98 -0.79 -11.99 -1.54
N PHE A 99 -1.92 -11.58 -2.11
CA PHE A 99 -2.89 -10.76 -1.42
C PHE A 99 -3.85 -11.69 -0.65
N ALA A 100 -3.90 -11.52 0.68
CA ALA A 100 -4.59 -12.45 1.58
C ALA A 100 -4.08 -13.90 1.43
N GLY A 101 -4.92 -14.87 1.78
CA GLY A 101 -4.62 -16.31 1.69
C GLY A 101 -4.48 -17.03 3.03
N ASP A 102 -4.94 -16.42 4.12
CA ASP A 102 -4.92 -17.02 5.45
C ASP A 102 -5.44 -18.47 5.45
N GLY A 103 -4.69 -19.37 6.11
CA GLY A 103 -4.99 -20.80 6.15
C GLY A 103 -4.53 -21.63 4.94
N LEU A 104 -3.87 -21.04 3.94
CA LEU A 104 -3.26 -21.77 2.81
C LEU A 104 -2.20 -22.79 3.28
N ASP A 105 -2.25 -24.02 2.79
CA ASP A 105 -1.20 -25.02 3.04
C ASP A 105 0.08 -24.70 2.24
N VAL A 106 0.95 -23.88 2.84
CA VAL A 106 2.27 -23.51 2.29
C VAL A 106 3.19 -24.75 2.11
N SER A 107 2.97 -25.83 2.86
CA SER A 107 3.74 -27.08 2.67
C SER A 107 3.32 -27.79 1.39
N ALA A 108 2.02 -27.82 1.09
CA ALA A 108 1.51 -28.31 -0.20
C ALA A 108 1.93 -27.39 -1.37
N VAL A 109 1.92 -26.06 -1.20
CA VAL A 109 2.47 -25.11 -2.20
C VAL A 109 3.91 -25.46 -2.56
N LYS A 110 4.79 -25.59 -1.56
CA LYS A 110 6.21 -25.92 -1.77
C LYS A 110 6.40 -27.30 -2.39
N SER A 111 5.62 -28.28 -1.94
CA SER A 111 5.66 -29.65 -2.50
C SER A 111 5.25 -29.68 -3.98
N ALA A 112 4.20 -28.94 -4.35
CA ALA A 112 3.74 -28.83 -5.73
C ALA A 112 4.63 -27.94 -6.61
N ALA A 113 5.37 -26.99 -6.01
CA ALA A 113 6.36 -26.18 -6.71
C ALA A 113 7.59 -26.99 -7.14
N GLY A 114 8.02 -27.97 -6.33
CA GLY A 114 9.17 -28.84 -6.64
C GLY A 114 10.52 -28.11 -6.75
N VAL A 115 10.58 -26.87 -6.23
CA VAL A 115 11.75 -25.97 -6.19
C VAL A 115 11.76 -25.25 -4.84
N ASP A 116 12.92 -24.75 -4.41
CA ASP A 116 12.97 -23.91 -3.21
C ASP A 116 12.21 -22.60 -3.44
N VAL A 117 11.24 -22.31 -2.58
CA VAL A 117 10.38 -21.11 -2.64
C VAL A 117 10.71 -20.20 -1.47
N PHE A 118 10.81 -18.89 -1.74
CA PHE A 118 10.70 -17.83 -0.75
C PHE A 118 9.26 -17.31 -0.83
N PHE A 119 8.39 -17.78 0.07
CA PHE A 119 7.00 -17.36 0.10
C PHE A 119 6.79 -16.28 1.15
N ALA A 120 6.32 -15.10 0.71
CA ALA A 120 6.09 -13.93 1.55
C ALA A 120 4.68 -13.36 1.33
N PRO A 121 3.64 -13.99 1.90
CA PRO A 121 2.25 -13.61 1.69
C PRO A 121 1.81 -12.42 2.56
N ASN A 122 0.71 -11.76 2.16
CA ASN A 122 -0.09 -10.88 3.01
C ASN A 122 -1.09 -11.69 3.84
N PHE A 123 -0.58 -12.58 4.70
CA PHE A 123 -1.39 -13.28 5.70
C PHE A 123 -1.57 -12.39 6.92
N THR A 124 -2.75 -12.44 7.53
CA THR A 124 -3.05 -11.68 8.73
C THR A 124 -2.37 -12.36 9.94
N PRO A 125 -1.59 -11.64 10.78
CA PRO A 125 -0.98 -12.21 12.00
C PRO A 125 -1.94 -12.98 12.93
N GLY A 126 -3.22 -12.56 13.00
CA GLY A 126 -4.27 -13.26 13.74
C GLY A 126 -5.03 -14.33 12.94
N GLY A 127 -4.94 -14.32 11.61
CA GLY A 127 -5.57 -15.30 10.71
C GLY A 127 -4.69 -16.54 10.48
N THR A 128 -3.37 -16.35 10.40
CA THR A 128 -2.37 -17.42 10.33
C THR A 128 -1.33 -17.26 11.46
N PRO A 129 -1.64 -17.68 12.70
CA PRO A 129 -0.77 -17.38 13.85
C PRO A 129 0.64 -17.99 13.78
N ASP A 130 0.81 -19.13 13.10
CA ASP A 130 2.13 -19.77 12.93
C ASP A 130 2.85 -19.31 11.65
N ALA A 131 3.76 -18.36 11.80
CA ALA A 131 4.65 -17.90 10.73
C ALA A 131 5.77 -18.92 10.38
N ALA A 132 5.88 -20.09 11.01
CA ALA A 132 7.01 -21.01 10.79
C ALA A 132 7.14 -21.48 9.34
N LYS A 133 6.04 -21.56 8.57
CA LYS A 133 5.99 -22.14 7.22
C LYS A 133 6.33 -21.18 6.07
N ILE A 134 6.33 -19.87 6.29
CA ILE A 134 6.63 -18.82 5.29
C ILE A 134 8.07 -18.31 5.43
N GLU A 135 8.65 -17.71 4.40
CA GLU A 135 10.03 -17.17 4.45
C GLU A 135 10.07 -15.71 4.92
N GLY A 136 9.01 -14.97 4.65
CA GLY A 136 8.76 -13.62 5.15
C GLY A 136 7.28 -13.31 5.14
N ALA A 137 6.89 -12.05 5.30
CA ALA A 137 5.52 -11.61 5.06
C ALA A 137 5.46 -10.17 4.51
N LEU A 138 4.42 -9.91 3.74
CA LEU A 138 4.00 -8.59 3.26
C LEU A 138 2.89 -8.08 4.17
N ASN A 139 2.86 -6.78 4.45
CA ASN A 139 1.63 -6.11 4.86
C ASN A 139 1.13 -5.28 3.67
N TRP A 140 -0.10 -5.50 3.21
CA TRP A 140 -0.69 -4.69 2.12
C TRP A 140 -1.20 -3.33 2.60
N ILE A 141 -1.51 -3.19 3.90
CA ILE A 141 -2.14 -1.99 4.45
C ILE A 141 -1.07 -0.89 4.61
N ALA A 142 -0.94 -0.07 3.58
CA ALA A 142 0.04 1.01 3.47
C ALA A 142 -0.41 2.34 4.10
N TRP A 143 -1.60 2.40 4.73
CA TRP A 143 -2.23 3.64 5.19
C TRP A 143 -2.80 3.52 6.62
N PRO A 144 -2.98 4.64 7.35
CA PRO A 144 -3.75 4.67 8.58
C PRO A 144 -5.17 4.15 8.40
N ASN A 145 -5.62 3.27 9.30
CA ASN A 145 -6.86 2.50 9.13
C ASN A 145 -7.47 2.12 10.50
N ASN A 146 -8.58 1.39 10.54
CA ASN A 146 -9.24 0.93 11.78
C ASN A 146 -8.90 -0.53 12.20
N GLY A 147 -7.83 -1.10 11.67
CA GLY A 147 -7.44 -2.51 11.87
C GLY A 147 -8.21 -3.52 11.01
N ASN A 148 -9.26 -3.10 10.28
CA ASN A 148 -10.16 -3.99 9.52
C ASN A 148 -10.26 -3.58 8.03
N ASN A 149 -9.18 -3.02 7.47
CA ASN A 149 -9.11 -2.53 6.09
C ASN A 149 -10.26 -1.53 5.76
N LYS A 150 -10.47 -0.55 6.64
CA LYS A 150 -11.37 0.60 6.48
C LYS A 150 -10.77 1.86 7.11
N ALA A 151 -11.27 3.02 6.70
CA ALA A 151 -10.90 4.31 7.27
C ALA A 151 -10.90 4.28 8.81
N PRO A 152 -10.02 5.03 9.50
CA PRO A 152 -10.05 5.14 10.95
C PRO A 152 -11.44 5.54 11.47
N THR A 153 -11.74 5.11 12.68
CA THR A 153 -12.95 5.52 13.42
C THR A 153 -12.54 6.34 14.64
N PRO A 154 -13.43 7.11 15.27
CA PRO A 154 -13.12 7.86 16.49
C PRO A 154 -12.53 7.00 17.64
N ASN A 155 -12.83 5.69 17.65
CA ASN A 155 -12.40 4.76 18.69
C ASN A 155 -11.21 3.89 18.29
N VAL A 156 -10.91 3.75 16.99
CA VAL A 156 -9.87 2.84 16.49
C VAL A 156 -9.13 3.48 15.32
N ARG A 157 -7.83 3.72 15.54
CA ARG A 157 -6.86 4.16 14.53
C ARG A 157 -5.57 3.36 14.71
N VAL A 158 -5.13 2.73 13.62
CA VAL A 158 -3.91 1.94 13.49
C VAL A 158 -3.05 2.66 12.45
N SER A 159 -1.83 3.06 12.82
CA SER A 159 -0.88 3.66 11.87
C SER A 159 -0.18 2.58 11.02
N VAL A 160 0.54 3.01 9.98
CA VAL A 160 1.37 2.09 9.17
C VAL A 160 2.46 1.45 10.03
N ALA A 161 3.07 2.22 10.93
CA ALA A 161 4.08 1.73 11.88
C ALA A 161 3.51 0.74 12.92
N ASP A 162 2.25 0.89 13.35
CA ASP A 162 1.59 -0.11 14.19
C ASP A 162 1.39 -1.44 13.44
N GLY A 163 1.05 -1.35 12.14
CA GLY A 163 1.02 -2.47 11.21
C GLY A 163 2.39 -3.15 11.10
N ASP A 164 3.45 -2.39 10.84
CA ASP A 164 4.82 -2.91 10.79
C ASP A 164 5.20 -3.64 12.08
N ASN A 165 4.94 -3.03 13.24
CA ASN A 165 5.24 -3.61 14.55
C ASN A 165 4.47 -4.92 14.78
N ASN A 166 3.21 -5.00 14.35
CA ASN A 166 2.41 -6.23 14.44
C ASN A 166 3.03 -7.36 13.61
N TYR A 167 3.41 -7.09 12.35
CA TYR A 167 4.08 -8.08 11.50
C TYR A 167 5.47 -8.46 12.02
N HIS A 168 6.29 -7.50 12.47
CA HIS A 168 7.59 -7.78 13.06
C HIS A 168 7.50 -8.67 14.31
N ASN A 169 6.53 -8.42 15.19
CA ASN A 169 6.28 -9.24 16.37
C ASN A 169 5.82 -10.66 16.01
N TRP A 170 4.91 -10.79 15.04
CA TRP A 170 4.42 -12.09 14.55
C TRP A 170 5.51 -12.92 13.86
N LEU A 171 6.40 -12.27 13.09
CA LEU A 171 7.61 -12.88 12.53
C LEU A 171 8.74 -13.09 13.57
N ALA A 172 8.48 -12.80 14.85
CA ALA A 172 9.42 -12.83 15.98
C ALA A 172 10.72 -12.03 15.78
N GLY A 173 10.73 -11.07 14.84
CA GLY A 173 11.94 -10.39 14.37
C GLY A 173 12.96 -11.31 13.66
N LEU A 174 12.63 -12.59 13.41
CA LEU A 174 13.53 -13.60 12.85
C LEU A 174 13.40 -13.75 11.34
N LYS A 175 12.29 -13.30 10.76
CA LYS A 175 12.01 -13.42 9.32
C LYS A 175 11.88 -12.03 8.67
N PRO A 176 12.32 -11.87 7.41
CA PRO A 176 12.18 -10.61 6.68
C PRO A 176 10.72 -10.18 6.54
N TYR A 177 10.50 -8.90 6.78
CA TYR A 177 9.24 -8.20 6.55
C TYR A 177 9.36 -7.31 5.30
N ILE A 178 8.29 -7.27 4.51
CA ILE A 178 8.17 -6.38 3.34
C ILE A 178 7.31 -5.20 3.77
N ALA A 179 7.97 -4.06 4.00
CA ALA A 179 7.31 -2.86 4.48
C ALA A 179 6.49 -2.21 3.35
N PRO A 180 5.19 -1.93 3.57
CA PRO A 180 4.40 -1.22 2.58
C PRO A 180 4.74 0.27 2.56
N ILE A 181 4.64 0.83 1.36
CA ILE A 181 4.60 2.27 1.13
C ILE A 181 3.64 2.60 -0.02
N SER A 182 2.80 3.61 0.18
CA SER A 182 1.82 4.07 -0.81
C SER A 182 1.56 5.57 -0.65
N PRO A 183 1.26 6.32 -1.73
CA PRO A 183 1.07 7.75 -1.61
C PRO A 183 -0.34 8.18 -1.20
N TRP A 184 -1.37 7.45 -1.65
CA TRP A 184 -2.76 7.89 -1.59
C TRP A 184 -3.72 6.69 -1.56
N PHE A 185 -4.99 6.89 -1.24
CA PHE A 185 -6.04 5.89 -1.42
C PHE A 185 -7.40 6.55 -1.61
N SER A 186 -8.08 6.23 -2.71
CA SER A 186 -9.46 6.64 -2.96
C SER A 186 -10.13 5.72 -3.98
N THR A 187 -11.31 5.22 -3.64
CA THR A 187 -12.12 4.35 -4.51
C THR A 187 -13.55 4.85 -4.51
N HIS A 188 -14.22 4.81 -5.67
CA HIS A 188 -15.52 5.46 -5.86
C HIS A 188 -16.43 4.72 -6.86
N TYR A 189 -16.42 3.39 -6.78
CA TYR A 189 -17.28 2.52 -7.60
C TYR A 189 -18.70 2.47 -7.05
N GLY A 190 -19.67 2.91 -7.84
CA GLY A 190 -21.10 2.92 -7.50
C GLY A 190 -21.83 1.63 -7.88
N SER A 191 -23.15 1.76 -8.06
CA SER A 191 -24.05 0.67 -8.47
C SER A 191 -23.84 0.17 -9.91
N GLU A 192 -23.03 0.86 -10.70
CA GLU A 192 -22.74 0.54 -12.11
C GLU A 192 -21.78 -0.64 -12.32
N VAL A 193 -21.09 -1.09 -11.27
CA VAL A 193 -20.24 -2.29 -11.28
C VAL A 193 -20.72 -3.32 -10.24
N SER A 194 -20.35 -4.59 -10.45
CA SER A 194 -20.68 -5.68 -9.52
C SER A 194 -19.83 -5.70 -8.24
N TYR A 195 -18.79 -4.87 -8.16
CA TYR A 195 -17.79 -4.82 -7.07
C TYR A 195 -17.74 -3.43 -6.41
N SER A 196 -18.91 -2.82 -6.17
CA SER A 196 -19.04 -1.46 -5.62
C SER A 196 -18.15 -1.25 -4.37
N LYS A 197 -17.46 -0.11 -4.31
CA LYS A 197 -16.40 0.18 -3.33
C LYS A 197 -16.19 1.68 -3.18
N ASN A 198 -16.43 2.25 -1.98
CA ASN A 198 -16.52 3.71 -1.79
C ASN A 198 -15.94 4.19 -0.45
N PHE A 199 -14.63 4.42 -0.38
CA PHE A 199 -13.94 4.93 0.82
C PHE A 199 -12.57 5.53 0.48
N VAL A 200 -11.95 6.17 1.47
CA VAL A 200 -10.59 6.72 1.43
C VAL A 200 -9.77 6.27 2.64
N PHE A 201 -8.45 6.35 2.57
CA PHE A 201 -7.58 6.33 3.76
C PHE A 201 -6.88 7.69 3.93
N PRO A 202 -6.59 8.14 5.16
CA PRO A 202 -5.78 9.32 5.41
C PRO A 202 -4.44 9.23 4.69
N SER A 203 -4.18 10.18 3.79
CA SER A 203 -3.08 10.08 2.83
C SER A 203 -2.23 11.34 2.72
N ASP A 204 -2.83 12.54 2.83
CA ASP A 204 -2.21 13.86 3.00
C ASP A 204 -0.69 13.97 2.72
N LEU A 205 0.18 13.88 3.75
CA LEU A 205 1.66 13.87 3.61
C LEU A 205 2.31 12.48 3.72
N LEU A 206 1.51 11.42 3.77
CA LEU A 206 1.92 10.04 4.05
C LEU A 206 3.06 9.56 3.16
N TRP A 207 3.03 9.84 1.85
CA TRP A 207 4.12 9.44 0.94
C TRP A 207 5.49 9.92 1.41
N TYR A 208 5.58 11.19 1.80
CA TYR A 208 6.82 11.81 2.25
C TYR A 208 7.23 11.35 3.65
N ASP A 209 6.26 11.28 4.57
CA ASP A 209 6.51 10.86 5.94
C ASP A 209 6.94 9.38 6.00
N ARG A 210 6.26 8.51 5.25
CA ARG A 210 6.56 7.09 5.16
C ARG A 210 7.91 6.81 4.48
N TRP A 211 8.32 7.60 3.48
CA TRP A 211 9.67 7.47 2.91
C TRP A 211 10.77 7.79 3.95
N LYS A 212 10.57 8.79 4.82
CA LYS A 212 11.50 9.06 5.94
C LYS A 212 11.50 7.93 6.97
N GLU A 213 10.34 7.38 7.31
CA GLU A 213 10.24 6.21 8.19
C GLU A 213 11.03 5.02 7.63
N VAL A 214 10.86 4.71 6.34
CA VAL A 214 11.56 3.61 5.64
C VAL A 214 13.07 3.81 5.62
N LEU A 215 13.58 5.04 5.40
CA LEU A 215 15.02 5.31 5.57
C LEU A 215 15.45 5.07 7.01
N ASN A 216 14.68 5.52 7.99
CA ASN A 216 15.02 5.38 9.40
C ASN A 216 15.02 3.92 9.89
N SER A 217 14.00 3.13 9.56
CA SER A 217 13.89 1.72 9.97
C SER A 217 14.76 0.79 9.13
N SER A 218 15.02 1.10 7.85
CA SER A 218 15.72 0.25 6.88
C SER A 218 15.22 -1.21 6.89
N PRO A 219 13.93 -1.45 6.53
CA PRO A 219 13.43 -2.81 6.36
C PRO A 219 14.23 -3.54 5.27
N PRO A 220 14.27 -4.88 5.27
CA PRO A 220 15.01 -5.63 4.25
C PRO A 220 14.35 -5.55 2.86
N PHE A 221 13.02 -5.33 2.82
CA PHE A 221 12.26 -5.15 1.61
C PHE A 221 11.24 -4.02 1.78
N VAL A 222 10.94 -3.32 0.68
CA VAL A 222 9.89 -2.30 0.58
C VAL A 222 9.06 -2.62 -0.64
N GLU A 223 7.74 -2.66 -0.51
CA GLU A 223 6.83 -2.80 -1.65
C GLU A 223 6.03 -1.52 -1.85
N ILE A 224 6.12 -0.95 -3.05
CA ILE A 224 5.33 0.21 -3.46
C ILE A 224 3.97 -0.27 -3.94
N ILE A 225 2.93 0.11 -3.22
CA ILE A 225 1.53 -0.26 -3.44
C ILE A 225 0.84 0.96 -4.05
N THR A 226 0.67 1.08 -5.38
CA THR A 226 1.01 0.13 -6.46
C THR A 226 1.57 0.84 -7.68
N TRP A 227 1.92 0.07 -8.73
CA TRP A 227 2.23 0.63 -10.04
C TRP A 227 0.99 1.14 -10.80
N ASN A 228 -0.08 0.36 -10.90
CA ASN A 228 -1.17 0.60 -11.87
C ASN A 228 -2.57 0.24 -11.32
N ASP A 229 -2.81 0.41 -10.01
CA ASP A 229 -4.16 0.31 -9.45
C ASP A 229 -4.83 1.68 -9.52
N TYR A 230 -5.48 1.94 -10.65
CA TYR A 230 -6.18 3.19 -10.92
C TYR A 230 -7.49 3.29 -10.14
N GLY A 231 -8.17 2.15 -9.92
CA GLY A 231 -9.41 2.04 -9.16
C GLY A 231 -9.33 2.53 -7.73
N GLU A 232 -8.25 2.17 -7.05
CA GLU A 232 -8.02 2.55 -5.65
C GLU A 232 -7.15 3.81 -5.51
N SER A 233 -6.89 4.49 -6.63
CA SER A 233 -6.19 5.78 -6.71
C SER A 233 -4.78 5.79 -6.09
N HIS A 234 -4.12 4.64 -6.03
CA HIS A 234 -2.81 4.48 -5.37
C HIS A 234 -1.69 4.02 -6.30
N TYR A 235 -1.94 4.11 -7.61
CA TYR A 235 -0.92 3.99 -8.65
C TYR A 235 0.16 5.08 -8.53
N ILE A 236 1.41 4.72 -8.82
CA ILE A 236 2.48 5.66 -9.13
C ILE A 236 2.91 5.60 -10.61
N GLY A 237 2.49 4.59 -11.35
CA GLY A 237 2.76 4.44 -12.78
C GLY A 237 1.99 5.46 -13.64
N PRO A 238 2.34 5.59 -14.92
CA PRO A 238 1.73 6.58 -15.81
C PRO A 238 0.33 6.16 -16.28
N LEU A 239 -0.57 7.12 -16.42
CA LEU A 239 -1.90 6.96 -17.03
C LEU A 239 -1.83 6.44 -18.48
N SER A 240 -0.76 6.76 -19.20
CA SER A 240 -0.48 6.25 -20.54
C SER A 240 0.01 4.79 -20.59
N SER A 241 0.16 4.12 -19.45
CA SER A 241 0.42 2.67 -19.40
C SER A 241 -0.82 1.91 -19.89
N ASN A 242 -0.67 1.03 -20.89
CA ASN A 242 -1.81 0.34 -21.51
C ASN A 242 -2.62 -0.49 -20.49
N HIS A 243 -3.91 -0.21 -20.35
CA HIS A 243 -4.85 -0.91 -19.48
C HIS A 243 -6.28 -0.84 -20.02
N GLU A 244 -7.17 -1.65 -19.45
CA GLU A 244 -8.62 -1.57 -19.71
C GLU A 244 -9.30 -0.76 -18.60
N ASP A 245 -10.32 0.02 -18.95
CA ASP A 245 -11.07 0.83 -17.99
C ASP A 245 -12.13 0.01 -17.24
N ASP A 246 -11.80 -0.36 -16.00
CA ASP A 246 -12.72 -0.99 -15.03
C ASP A 246 -13.85 -0.06 -14.55
N GLY A 247 -13.83 1.22 -14.96
CA GLY A 247 -14.74 2.26 -14.53
C GLY A 247 -14.05 3.42 -13.82
N ALA A 248 -12.81 3.24 -13.35
CA ALA A 248 -12.06 4.24 -12.59
C ALA A 248 -11.75 5.53 -13.36
N SER A 249 -11.74 5.49 -14.70
CA SER A 249 -11.44 6.65 -15.54
C SER A 249 -12.25 7.90 -15.20
N LYS A 250 -13.46 7.72 -14.64
CA LYS A 250 -14.33 8.76 -14.09
C LYS A 250 -13.64 9.68 -13.05
N TRP A 251 -12.75 9.14 -12.22
CA TRP A 251 -11.97 9.89 -11.24
C TRP A 251 -10.47 9.94 -11.53
N VAL A 252 -9.99 9.08 -12.44
CA VAL A 252 -8.57 8.95 -12.84
C VAL A 252 -8.21 9.84 -14.04
N ASN A 253 -9.15 10.16 -14.94
CA ASN A 253 -8.88 11.05 -16.06
C ASN A 253 -8.37 12.41 -15.55
N ASP A 254 -7.31 12.91 -16.18
CA ASP A 254 -6.62 14.15 -15.80
C ASP A 254 -6.08 14.14 -14.34
N MET A 255 -5.65 12.98 -13.82
CA MET A 255 -5.00 12.83 -12.51
C MET A 255 -3.63 12.13 -12.60
N PRO A 256 -2.63 12.68 -13.31
CA PRO A 256 -1.28 12.11 -13.34
C PRO A 256 -0.67 12.01 -11.94
N HIS A 257 0.03 10.92 -11.65
CA HIS A 257 0.71 10.65 -10.38
C HIS A 257 2.25 10.69 -10.48
N ASP A 258 2.81 11.14 -11.62
CA ASP A 258 4.25 11.13 -11.91
C ASP A 258 5.10 11.92 -10.90
N GLY A 259 4.54 12.98 -10.31
CA GLY A 259 5.21 13.76 -9.28
C GLY A 259 5.60 12.92 -8.06
N TRP A 260 4.84 11.87 -7.73
CA TRP A 260 5.20 10.95 -6.66
C TRP A 260 6.34 10.00 -7.03
N ARG A 261 6.52 9.64 -8.32
CA ARG A 261 7.74 8.97 -8.81
C ARG A 261 8.96 9.89 -8.69
N ASP A 262 8.78 11.15 -9.08
CA ASP A 262 9.80 12.21 -8.98
C ASP A 262 10.26 12.41 -7.52
N LEU A 263 9.32 12.42 -6.58
CA LEU A 263 9.60 12.48 -5.14
C LEU A 263 10.31 11.21 -4.65
N ALA A 264 9.84 10.02 -5.03
CA ALA A 264 10.39 8.76 -4.53
C ALA A 264 11.80 8.43 -5.05
N LYS A 265 12.19 8.87 -6.25
CA LYS A 265 13.46 8.51 -6.88
C LYS A 265 14.71 8.72 -5.99
N PRO A 266 14.94 9.89 -5.36
CA PRO A 266 16.07 10.06 -4.45
C PRO A 266 15.92 9.25 -3.15
N PHE A 267 14.71 9.01 -2.66
CA PHE A 267 14.47 8.17 -1.47
C PHE A 267 14.77 6.69 -1.73
N ILE A 268 14.37 6.15 -2.88
CA ILE A 268 14.71 4.79 -3.32
C ILE A 268 16.23 4.64 -3.43
N ALA A 269 16.91 5.62 -4.03
CA ALA A 269 18.38 5.61 -4.11
C ALA A 269 19.05 5.67 -2.72
N ALA A 270 18.52 6.48 -1.80
CA ALA A 270 19.01 6.55 -0.42
C ALA A 270 18.79 5.24 0.34
N TYR A 271 17.60 4.64 0.22
CA TYR A 271 17.24 3.35 0.82
C TYR A 271 18.18 2.24 0.34
N LYS A 272 18.39 2.10 -0.97
CA LYS A 272 19.26 1.08 -1.57
C LYS A 272 20.73 1.24 -1.22
N ALA A 273 21.15 2.46 -0.85
CA ALA A 273 22.49 2.75 -0.32
C ALA A 273 22.62 2.61 1.20
N GLY A 274 21.54 2.23 1.91
CA GLY A 274 21.52 2.16 3.38
C GLY A 274 21.57 3.52 4.09
N SER A 275 21.33 4.61 3.37
CA SER A 275 21.38 5.97 3.92
C SER A 275 20.14 6.28 4.76
N LYS A 276 20.35 6.94 5.90
CA LYS A 276 19.30 7.50 6.75
C LYS A 276 18.81 8.88 6.29
N SER A 277 19.43 9.45 5.25
CA SER A 277 19.09 10.76 4.69
C SER A 277 19.02 10.75 3.16
N VAL A 278 18.04 11.45 2.62
CA VAL A 278 17.83 11.62 1.18
C VAL A 278 18.73 12.69 0.55
N ASN A 279 19.35 13.56 1.37
CA ASN A 279 19.95 14.81 0.91
C ASN A 279 21.03 14.62 -0.17
N GLU A 280 21.90 13.63 -0.03
CA GLU A 280 22.97 13.34 -1.00
C GLU A 280 22.44 12.79 -2.34
N TYR A 281 21.21 12.32 -2.38
CA TYR A 281 20.57 11.69 -3.54
C TYR A 281 19.73 12.66 -4.36
N ILE A 282 19.47 13.87 -3.85
CA ILE A 282 18.82 14.96 -4.57
C ILE A 282 19.82 15.60 -5.55
N LYS A 283 19.65 15.34 -6.86
CA LYS A 283 20.55 15.84 -7.92
C LYS A 283 20.02 17.07 -8.66
N GLU A 284 18.73 17.36 -8.51
CA GLU A 284 18.01 18.44 -9.18
C GLU A 284 17.15 19.16 -8.13
N ASP A 285 16.96 20.47 -8.32
CA ASP A 285 15.94 21.17 -7.53
C ASP A 285 14.57 20.79 -8.10
N LYS A 286 13.65 20.30 -7.26
CA LYS A 286 12.26 20.02 -7.64
C LYS A 286 11.26 20.55 -6.62
N ILE A 287 10.05 20.86 -7.08
CA ILE A 287 8.87 21.09 -6.25
C ILE A 287 7.80 20.09 -6.69
N VAL A 288 7.52 19.08 -5.87
CA VAL A 288 6.42 18.13 -6.07
C VAL A 288 5.21 18.63 -5.27
N TYR A 289 4.01 18.56 -5.82
CA TYR A 289 2.80 19.05 -5.17
C TYR A 289 1.58 18.21 -5.51
N TRP A 290 0.60 18.16 -4.60
CA TRP A 290 -0.66 17.45 -4.84
C TRP A 290 -1.83 18.01 -4.02
N TYR A 291 -3.04 17.76 -4.50
CA TYR A 291 -4.31 18.20 -3.92
C TYR A 291 -5.50 17.49 -4.57
N ARG A 292 -6.67 17.50 -3.91
CA ARG A 292 -7.94 17.06 -4.52
C ARG A 292 -8.50 18.11 -5.49
N PRO A 293 -9.23 17.72 -6.54
CA PRO A 293 -9.79 18.64 -7.54
C PRO A 293 -10.81 19.63 -6.98
N SER A 294 -11.41 19.33 -5.82
CA SER A 294 -12.41 20.15 -5.17
C SER A 294 -12.33 20.02 -3.64
N PRO A 295 -12.80 21.03 -2.86
CA PRO A 295 -12.95 20.89 -1.43
C PRO A 295 -13.82 19.70 -1.04
N ARG A 296 -13.46 18.99 0.03
CA ARG A 296 -14.18 17.80 0.52
C ARG A 296 -15.62 18.10 0.95
N THR A 297 -15.94 19.37 1.20
CA THR A 297 -17.25 19.88 1.62
C THR A 297 -18.19 20.20 0.46
N VAL A 298 -17.74 20.15 -0.80
CA VAL A 298 -18.62 20.21 -1.97
C VAL A 298 -19.69 19.11 -1.83
N ASN A 299 -20.92 19.40 -2.28
CA ASN A 299 -22.04 18.46 -2.28
C ASN A 299 -22.36 18.04 -3.72
N CYS A 300 -22.35 16.72 -3.95
CA CYS A 300 -22.59 16.06 -5.22
C CYS A 300 -23.79 15.09 -5.16
N ASP A 301 -24.56 15.09 -4.06
CA ASP A 301 -25.63 14.13 -3.75
C ASP A 301 -26.69 14.01 -4.87
N SER A 302 -26.89 15.08 -5.66
CA SER A 302 -27.86 15.12 -6.76
C SER A 302 -27.36 14.51 -8.07
N THR A 303 -26.07 14.24 -8.21
CA THR A 303 -25.43 13.75 -9.45
C THR A 303 -24.56 12.51 -9.27
N ASP A 304 -24.11 12.24 -8.04
CA ASP A 304 -23.11 11.23 -7.72
C ASP A 304 -23.62 9.77 -7.89
N ASN A 305 -22.73 8.86 -8.33
CA ASN A 305 -23.04 7.46 -8.60
C ASN A 305 -23.19 6.60 -7.32
N THR A 306 -22.54 7.00 -6.22
CA THR A 306 -22.49 6.25 -4.95
C THR A 306 -23.63 6.57 -3.97
N MET A 307 -24.53 7.50 -4.33
CA MET A 307 -25.77 7.80 -3.60
C MET A 307 -26.84 6.69 -3.71
N LYS A 308 -26.64 5.74 -4.62
CA LYS A 308 -27.54 4.60 -4.85
C LYS A 308 -27.07 3.39 -4.05
N ALA A 309 -27.95 2.40 -3.85
CA ALA A 309 -27.51 1.11 -3.31
C ALA A 309 -26.64 0.38 -4.35
N GLY A 310 -25.39 0.08 -4.00
CA GLY A 310 -24.46 -0.76 -4.76
C GLY A 310 -24.35 -2.16 -4.17
N ASN A 311 -23.57 -3.04 -4.82
CA ASN A 311 -23.30 -4.37 -4.27
C ASN A 311 -22.34 -4.25 -3.09
N ASN A 312 -22.80 -4.62 -1.88
CA ASN A 312 -21.99 -4.59 -0.66
C ASN A 312 -21.65 -5.99 -0.10
N ALA A 313 -21.63 -7.04 -0.93
CA ALA A 313 -21.23 -8.38 -0.50
C ALA A 313 -19.81 -8.43 0.09
N SER A 314 -18.95 -7.49 -0.28
CA SER A 314 -17.58 -7.32 0.24
C SER A 314 -17.47 -6.52 1.54
N GLY A 315 -18.55 -5.86 1.98
CA GLY A 315 -18.51 -4.90 3.09
C GLY A 315 -17.71 -3.62 2.80
N ASN A 316 -17.35 -3.35 1.54
CA ASN A 316 -16.52 -2.23 1.13
C ASN A 316 -17.29 -1.06 0.47
N TYR A 317 -18.61 -1.20 0.29
CA TYR A 317 -19.46 -0.15 -0.25
C TYR A 317 -20.15 0.65 0.86
N PHE A 318 -19.94 1.96 0.86
CA PHE A 318 -20.64 2.91 1.70
C PHE A 318 -21.48 3.81 0.79
N ASN A 319 -22.79 3.92 1.05
CA ASN A 319 -23.64 4.83 0.28
C ASN A 319 -23.37 6.27 0.74
N GLY A 320 -23.19 7.19 -0.21
CA GLY A 320 -22.92 8.60 0.06
C GLY A 320 -21.49 9.01 -0.30
N LYS A 321 -21.03 10.13 0.27
CA LYS A 321 -19.62 10.55 0.16
C LYS A 321 -18.67 9.44 0.68
N PRO A 322 -17.47 9.23 0.06
CA PRO A 322 -16.57 8.13 0.44
C PRO A 322 -16.32 8.06 1.95
N ASN A 323 -16.47 6.89 2.56
CA ASN A 323 -16.21 6.72 3.99
C ASN A 323 -14.76 7.12 4.34
N GLY A 324 -14.58 7.94 5.39
CA GLY A 324 -13.28 8.49 5.79
C GLY A 324 -12.96 9.87 5.21
N TRP A 325 -13.83 10.47 4.39
CA TRP A 325 -13.62 11.81 3.84
C TRP A 325 -13.39 12.90 4.89
N GLU A 326 -13.88 12.70 6.12
CA GLU A 326 -13.73 13.60 7.26
C GLU A 326 -12.28 13.71 7.77
N ASP A 327 -11.44 12.70 7.55
CA ASP A 327 -10.01 12.74 7.91
C ASP A 327 -9.15 13.44 6.85
N MET A 328 -9.67 13.63 5.63
CA MET A 328 -8.92 14.21 4.51
C MET A 328 -8.84 15.75 4.61
N GLN A 329 -7.64 16.34 4.64
CA GLN A 329 -7.49 17.81 4.76
C GLN A 329 -7.75 18.54 3.43
N ASP A 330 -8.42 19.70 3.47
CA ASP A 330 -8.55 20.62 2.32
C ASP A 330 -7.28 21.46 2.22
N SER A 331 -6.26 20.91 1.57
CA SER A 331 -4.95 21.58 1.43
C SER A 331 -4.25 21.26 0.12
N VAL A 332 -3.33 22.15 -0.24
CA VAL A 332 -2.27 21.91 -1.22
C VAL A 332 -1.03 21.47 -0.46
N PHE A 333 -0.62 20.22 -0.70
CA PHE A 333 0.59 19.63 -0.15
C PHE A 333 1.75 19.87 -1.10
N VAL A 334 2.92 20.22 -0.56
CA VAL A 334 4.12 20.51 -1.35
C VAL A 334 5.32 19.86 -0.69
N VAL A 335 6.19 19.22 -1.48
CA VAL A 335 7.51 18.78 -1.06
C VAL A 335 8.57 19.37 -1.98
N SER A 336 9.46 20.18 -1.43
CA SER A 336 10.65 20.66 -2.13
C SER A 336 11.79 19.66 -1.97
N LEU A 337 12.46 19.30 -3.07
CA LEU A 337 13.73 18.59 -3.09
C LEU A 337 14.80 19.57 -3.55
N LEU A 338 15.64 20.09 -2.65
CA LEU A 338 16.56 21.18 -2.96
C LEU A 338 18.03 20.81 -2.77
N LYS A 339 18.88 21.22 -3.71
CA LYS A 339 20.35 21.10 -3.59
C LYS A 339 20.97 22.13 -2.63
N SER A 340 20.34 23.29 -2.52
CA SER A 340 20.73 24.36 -1.61
C SER A 340 19.48 25.05 -1.06
N ALA A 341 19.57 25.70 0.10
CA ALA A 341 18.44 26.40 0.68
C ALA A 341 17.85 27.46 -0.28
N GLY A 342 16.58 27.82 -0.09
CA GLY A 342 15.87 28.83 -0.84
C GLY A 342 14.51 29.15 -0.24
N SER A 343 13.76 30.02 -0.90
CA SER A 343 12.41 30.42 -0.50
C SER A 343 11.38 29.83 -1.45
N ILE A 344 10.49 28.99 -0.94
CA ILE A 344 9.38 28.38 -1.67
C ILE A 344 8.14 29.25 -1.48
N GLU A 345 7.56 29.74 -2.57
CA GLU A 345 6.27 30.43 -2.55
C GLU A 345 5.20 29.55 -3.18
N VAL A 346 4.04 29.47 -2.53
CA VAL A 346 2.89 28.67 -2.94
C VAL A 346 1.64 29.53 -2.89
N THR A 347 0.97 29.67 -4.03
CA THR A 347 -0.36 30.30 -4.16
C THR A 347 -1.39 29.22 -4.44
N SER A 348 -2.45 29.18 -3.63
CA SER A 348 -3.62 28.33 -3.82
C SER A 348 -4.86 29.20 -3.93
N GLY A 349 -5.33 29.44 -5.16
CA GLY A 349 -6.40 30.41 -5.41
C GLY A 349 -6.00 31.83 -4.96
N THR A 350 -6.64 32.31 -3.90
CA THR A 350 -6.33 33.60 -3.25
C THR A 350 -5.34 33.49 -2.08
N ASN A 351 -5.11 32.28 -1.55
CA ASN A 351 -4.17 32.06 -0.45
C ASN A 351 -2.74 32.08 -0.99
N THR A 352 -1.82 32.82 -0.37
CA THR A 352 -0.37 32.75 -0.70
C THR A 352 0.45 32.64 0.58
N LYS A 353 1.38 31.69 0.61
CA LYS A 353 2.33 31.49 1.72
C LYS A 353 3.75 31.31 1.16
N THR A 354 4.72 31.84 1.89
CA THR A 354 6.15 31.77 1.55
C THR A 354 6.91 31.09 2.69
N PHE A 355 7.76 30.12 2.35
CA PHE A 355 8.45 29.25 3.28
C PHE A 355 9.97 29.25 3.03
N ASN A 356 10.76 29.33 4.09
CA ASN A 356 12.19 29.04 4.01
C ASN A 356 12.39 27.52 3.93
N ALA A 357 12.95 27.04 2.82
CA ALA A 357 13.24 25.64 2.59
C ALA A 357 14.77 25.40 2.67
N PRO A 358 15.26 24.48 3.53
CA PRO A 358 16.66 24.10 3.59
C PRO A 358 17.08 23.28 2.35
N ALA A 359 18.38 22.99 2.22
CA ALA A 359 18.84 21.92 1.35
C ALA A 359 18.35 20.57 1.88
N GLY A 360 18.02 19.63 0.98
CA GLY A 360 17.37 18.37 1.32
C GLY A 360 15.92 18.31 0.88
N ALA A 361 15.16 17.38 1.44
CA ALA A 361 13.71 17.32 1.28
C ALA A 361 12.99 18.09 2.40
N SER A 362 11.88 18.76 2.08
CA SER A 362 11.05 19.46 3.08
C SER A 362 9.60 19.57 2.61
N SER A 363 8.64 19.37 3.51
CA SER A 363 7.21 19.44 3.24
C SER A 363 6.57 20.72 3.76
N PHE A 364 5.60 21.24 3.01
CA PHE A 364 4.80 22.42 3.33
C PHE A 364 3.33 22.18 2.98
N THR A 365 2.44 22.91 3.65
CA THR A 365 0.98 22.82 3.44
C THR A 365 0.40 24.22 3.33
N VAL A 366 -0.43 24.45 2.32
CA VAL A 366 -1.21 25.68 2.15
C VAL A 366 -2.70 25.34 2.13
N ASP A 367 -3.51 26.21 2.74
CA ASP A 367 -4.96 26.03 2.81
C ASP A 367 -5.53 26.07 1.38
N MET A 368 -6.38 25.10 1.04
CA MET A 368 -6.92 24.96 -0.31
C MET A 368 -7.75 26.19 -0.70
N GLY A 369 -7.41 26.79 -1.83
CA GLY A 369 -8.16 27.87 -2.46
C GLY A 369 -8.50 27.56 -3.91
N THR A 370 -9.74 27.89 -4.29
CA THR A 370 -10.32 27.68 -5.62
C THR A 370 -9.58 28.46 -6.71
N GLY A 371 -9.45 27.85 -7.89
CA GLY A 371 -8.76 28.40 -9.06
C GLY A 371 -7.34 27.83 -9.23
N GLN A 372 -6.43 28.69 -9.69
CA GLN A 372 -5.06 28.30 -10.04
C GLN A 372 -4.18 28.01 -8.82
N GLN A 373 -3.33 26.99 -8.98
CA GLN A 373 -2.32 26.59 -8.01
C GLN A 373 -0.93 26.92 -8.59
N LYS A 374 -0.14 27.75 -7.91
CA LYS A 374 1.16 28.25 -8.42
C LYS A 374 2.26 28.03 -7.40
N PHE A 375 3.44 27.74 -7.90
CA PHE A 375 4.60 27.39 -7.08
C PHE A 375 5.84 28.07 -7.64
N SER A 376 6.73 28.56 -6.77
CA SER A 376 8.06 29.01 -7.19
C SER A 376 9.12 28.74 -6.13
N LEU A 377 10.37 28.63 -6.60
CA LEU A 377 11.59 28.61 -5.79
C LEU A 377 12.38 29.87 -6.13
N THR A 378 12.76 30.63 -5.10
CA THR A 378 13.64 31.80 -5.24
C THR A 378 14.89 31.67 -4.37
N ARG A 379 16.00 32.25 -4.85
CA ARG A 379 17.27 32.38 -4.11
C ARG A 379 17.87 33.74 -4.45
N ASP A 380 18.31 34.50 -3.45
CA ASP A 380 18.86 35.87 -3.63
C ASP A 380 17.97 36.78 -4.50
N SER A 381 16.65 36.73 -4.24
CA SER A 381 15.59 37.42 -5.01
C SER A 381 15.51 37.06 -6.50
N LYS A 382 16.19 36.01 -6.96
CA LYS A 382 16.08 35.46 -8.31
C LYS A 382 15.20 34.22 -8.31
N GLN A 383 14.34 34.10 -9.30
CA GLN A 383 13.54 32.90 -9.55
C GLN A 383 14.43 31.79 -10.12
N VAL A 384 14.38 30.61 -9.49
CA VAL A 384 15.12 29.40 -9.90
C VAL A 384 14.18 28.45 -10.64
N LEU A 385 12.97 28.27 -10.09
CA LEU A 385 11.89 27.47 -10.67
C LEU A 385 10.57 28.22 -10.48
N SER A 386 9.64 28.06 -11.41
CA SER A 386 8.25 28.47 -11.22
C SER A 386 7.32 27.76 -12.18
N GLY A 387 6.06 27.59 -11.78
CA GLY A 387 5.01 27.11 -12.68
C GLY A 387 3.63 27.21 -12.06
N THR A 388 2.63 27.06 -12.91
CA THR A 388 1.22 26.92 -12.55
C THR A 388 0.83 25.48 -12.80
N SER A 389 0.06 24.88 -11.90
CA SER A 389 -0.51 23.56 -12.14
C SER A 389 -1.46 23.56 -13.33
N ARG A 390 -1.56 22.44 -14.05
CA ARG A 390 -2.50 22.29 -15.17
C ARG A 390 -3.95 22.16 -14.72
N LYS A 391 -4.21 21.71 -13.48
CA LYS A 391 -5.55 21.44 -12.95
C LYS A 391 -5.95 22.50 -11.91
N ASP A 392 -6.94 23.33 -12.22
CA ASP A 392 -7.53 24.24 -11.24
C ASP A 392 -8.33 23.46 -10.19
N ILE A 393 -8.40 24.01 -8.97
CA ILE A 393 -9.31 23.53 -7.92
C ILE A 393 -10.66 24.20 -8.13
N ILE A 394 -11.75 23.42 -8.10
CA ILE A 394 -13.10 23.89 -8.40
C ILE A 394 -14.07 23.68 -7.23
N GLU A 395 -15.07 24.55 -7.12
CA GLU A 395 -16.15 24.47 -6.11
C GLU A 395 -17.36 23.63 -6.58
N THR A 396 -17.22 22.94 -7.71
CA THR A 396 -18.25 22.08 -8.30
C THR A 396 -17.76 20.64 -8.38
N CYS A 397 -18.69 19.69 -8.55
CA CYS A 397 -18.39 18.27 -8.62
C CYS A 397 -17.68 17.90 -9.93
N PRO A 398 -16.43 17.42 -9.91
CA PRO A 398 -15.75 16.91 -11.10
C PRO A 398 -16.56 15.76 -11.70
N CYS A 399 -17.09 15.96 -12.91
CA CYS A 399 -18.03 15.04 -13.56
C CYS A 399 -19.24 14.60 -12.71
N GLY A 400 -19.70 15.47 -11.80
CA GLY A 400 -20.84 15.18 -10.93
C GLY A 400 -20.53 14.22 -9.76
N LEU A 401 -19.25 13.90 -9.51
CA LEU A 401 -18.82 12.91 -8.53
C LEU A 401 -18.08 13.53 -7.34
N TYR A 402 -18.07 12.80 -6.23
CA TYR A 402 -17.14 12.97 -5.11
C TYR A 402 -15.75 12.42 -5.47
N ASN A 403 -15.04 13.10 -6.37
CA ASN A 403 -13.69 12.73 -6.73
C ASN A 403 -12.69 13.06 -5.61
N PHE A 404 -12.29 12.03 -4.85
CA PHE A 404 -11.27 12.10 -3.80
C PHE A 404 -9.88 11.60 -4.25
N ASN A 405 -9.68 11.32 -5.54
CA ASN A 405 -8.34 11.14 -6.10
C ASN A 405 -7.56 12.48 -6.04
N ALA A 406 -6.23 12.39 -5.99
CA ALA A 406 -5.34 13.54 -6.03
C ALA A 406 -4.91 13.85 -7.46
N TYR A 407 -4.76 15.14 -7.77
CA TYR A 407 -3.90 15.58 -8.86
C TYR A 407 -2.48 15.74 -8.32
N VAL A 408 -1.47 15.22 -9.02
CA VAL A 408 -0.05 15.33 -8.62
C VAL A 408 0.74 16.02 -9.72
N GLY A 409 1.51 17.03 -9.36
CA GLY A 409 2.40 17.74 -10.28
C GLY A 409 3.82 17.85 -9.75
N THR A 410 4.70 18.35 -10.62
CA THR A 410 6.12 18.54 -10.36
C THR A 410 6.60 19.79 -11.09
N LEU A 411 7.60 20.48 -10.53
CA LEU A 411 8.40 21.50 -11.21
C LEU A 411 9.89 21.10 -11.15
N PRO A 412 10.67 21.17 -12.26
CA PRO A 412 10.24 21.49 -13.62
C PRO A 412 9.11 20.59 -14.14
N GLU A 413 8.24 21.14 -14.99
CA GLU A 413 7.01 20.46 -15.39
C GLU A 413 7.28 19.16 -16.16
N GLY A 414 6.58 18.09 -15.78
CA GLY A 414 6.66 16.79 -16.44
C GLY A 414 6.08 16.77 -17.85
N LYS A 415 6.24 15.61 -18.53
CA LYS A 415 5.54 15.34 -19.78
C LYS A 415 4.03 15.25 -19.53
N SER A 416 3.23 15.53 -20.56
CA SER A 416 1.79 15.20 -20.49
C SER A 416 1.61 13.68 -20.48
N ASP A 417 0.84 13.19 -19.51
CA ASP A 417 0.54 11.77 -19.29
C ASP A 417 -0.98 11.57 -19.22
N PRO A 418 -1.67 11.53 -20.37
CA PRO A 418 -3.11 11.29 -20.43
C PRO A 418 -3.45 9.79 -20.44
N LEU A 419 -4.67 9.45 -20.02
CA LEU A 419 -5.30 8.18 -20.36
C LEU A 419 -5.45 8.05 -21.89
N ASP A 420 -5.31 6.83 -22.40
CA ASP A 420 -5.60 6.52 -23.80
C ASP A 420 -7.09 6.16 -24.03
N ALA A 421 -7.43 5.76 -25.25
CA ALA A 421 -8.81 5.41 -25.60
C ALA A 421 -9.33 4.11 -24.92
N ALA A 422 -8.45 3.20 -24.50
CA ALA A 422 -8.83 1.99 -23.78
C ALA A 422 -9.04 2.28 -22.28
N GLY A 423 -8.17 3.11 -21.70
CA GLY A 423 -8.31 3.66 -20.34
C GLY A 423 -9.47 4.65 -20.17
N LEU A 424 -10.19 5.01 -21.24
CA LEU A 424 -11.39 5.86 -21.21
C LEU A 424 -12.67 5.13 -21.66
N ALA A 425 -12.61 3.82 -21.93
CA ALA A 425 -13.70 3.07 -22.56
C ALA A 425 -15.00 3.00 -21.74
N SER A 426 -14.92 3.02 -20.41
CA SER A 426 -16.03 2.95 -19.44
C SER A 426 -16.30 4.31 -18.77
N PHE A 427 -15.69 5.40 -19.24
CA PHE A 427 -15.73 6.74 -18.61
C PHE A 427 -17.15 7.28 -18.40
N THR A 428 -18.06 7.10 -19.34
CA THR A 428 -19.44 7.60 -19.21
C THR A 428 -20.38 6.66 -18.44
N VAL A 429 -19.95 5.43 -18.15
CA VAL A 429 -20.77 4.42 -17.46
C VAL A 429 -20.98 4.86 -16.00
N GLY A 430 -22.24 4.99 -15.57
CA GLY A 430 -22.59 5.40 -14.21
C GLY A 430 -22.65 6.91 -13.96
N LEU A 431 -22.11 7.76 -14.85
CA LEU A 431 -22.23 9.21 -14.71
C LEU A 431 -23.68 9.67 -14.90
N SER A 432 -24.20 10.47 -13.96
CA SER A 432 -25.51 11.12 -14.11
C SER A 432 -25.44 12.38 -15.00
N VAL A 433 -24.27 13.01 -15.10
CA VAL A 433 -24.07 14.24 -15.89
C VAL A 433 -23.65 13.93 -17.33
N LYS A 434 -24.12 14.76 -18.26
CA LYS A 434 -23.79 14.66 -19.70
C LYS A 434 -22.75 15.67 -20.16
N THR A 435 -22.17 16.43 -19.23
CA THR A 435 -21.23 17.54 -19.48
C THR A 435 -19.77 17.09 -19.57
N CYS A 436 -19.44 15.89 -19.10
CA CYS A 436 -18.10 15.32 -19.24
C CYS A 436 -17.98 14.44 -20.49
N SER A 437 -16.85 14.55 -21.16
CA SER A 437 -16.43 13.74 -22.30
C SER A 437 -15.37 12.72 -21.90
N ALA A 438 -15.39 11.54 -22.53
CA ALA A 438 -14.31 10.56 -22.47
C ALA A 438 -13.08 11.04 -23.27
N ALA A 439 -12.42 12.09 -22.78
CA ALA A 439 -11.25 12.71 -23.38
C ALA A 439 -10.40 13.43 -22.30
N PRO A 440 -9.07 13.43 -22.40
CA PRO A 440 -8.20 14.23 -21.52
C PRO A 440 -8.42 15.74 -21.75
N SER A 441 -8.40 16.53 -20.68
CA SER A 441 -8.66 17.98 -20.70
C SER A 441 -7.47 18.86 -20.33
N LEU A 442 -6.42 18.33 -19.69
CA LEU A 442 -5.27 19.12 -19.19
C LEU A 442 -4.29 19.63 -20.27
N GLY A 443 -4.58 19.40 -21.55
CA GLY A 443 -3.78 19.85 -22.68
C GLY A 443 -2.46 19.08 -22.89
N SER A 444 -2.00 19.07 -24.14
CA SER A 444 -0.72 18.48 -24.55
C SER A 444 0.44 19.46 -24.33
N GLY A 445 0.60 19.93 -23.08
CA GLY A 445 1.69 20.81 -22.70
C GLY A 445 3.06 20.20 -23.04
N SER A 446 3.70 20.73 -24.09
CA SER A 446 5.11 20.46 -24.37
C SER A 446 5.93 21.07 -23.24
N ALA A 447 6.80 20.26 -22.63
CA ALA A 447 7.62 20.69 -21.50
C ALA A 447 8.35 22.00 -21.84
N VAL A 448 8.03 23.06 -21.09
CA VAL A 448 8.71 24.35 -21.24
C VAL A 448 10.15 24.15 -20.79
N PRO A 449 11.18 24.42 -21.63
CA PRO A 449 12.57 24.31 -21.21
C PRO A 449 12.81 25.20 -19.99
N ALA A 450 13.49 24.67 -18.97
CA ALA A 450 13.89 25.47 -17.83
C ALA A 450 14.71 26.67 -18.33
N THR A 451 14.18 27.89 -18.14
CA THR A 451 14.76 29.11 -18.71
C THR A 451 16.05 29.48 -17.97
N THR A 452 17.17 28.86 -18.33
CA THR A 452 18.50 29.27 -17.89
C THR A 452 18.80 30.65 -18.46
N THR A 453 18.72 31.68 -17.62
CA THR A 453 18.97 33.07 -18.02
C THR A 453 20.42 33.22 -18.50
N PRO A 454 20.68 33.64 -19.75
CA PRO A 454 22.03 33.90 -20.21
C PRO A 454 22.58 35.15 -19.51
N THR A 455 23.74 35.04 -18.86
CA THR A 455 24.53 36.22 -18.47
C THR A 455 24.99 36.94 -19.74
N GLY A 456 24.37 38.08 -20.03
CA GLY A 456 24.71 38.85 -21.22
C GLY A 456 26.10 39.48 -21.14
N ASN A 457 26.87 39.31 -22.21
CA ASN A 457 27.80 40.32 -22.71
C ASN A 457 27.79 40.22 -24.23
N GLY A 458 27.57 41.35 -24.92
CA GLY A 458 27.19 41.35 -26.33
C GLY A 458 28.35 41.55 -27.29
N ALA A 459 28.20 41.00 -28.50
CA ALA A 459 28.65 41.60 -29.76
C ALA A 459 27.96 40.86 -30.93
N ALA A 460 27.31 41.60 -31.83
CA ALA A 460 26.94 41.06 -33.15
C ALA A 460 28.18 41.09 -34.08
N PRO A 461 28.28 40.23 -35.10
CA PRO A 461 27.69 40.64 -36.38
C PRO A 461 27.12 39.53 -37.30
N ILE A 462 26.13 39.95 -38.10
CA ILE A 462 25.85 39.65 -39.52
C ILE A 462 26.67 38.54 -40.22
N GLY A 463 25.95 37.55 -40.81
CA GLY A 463 26.13 37.24 -42.25
C GLY A 463 26.77 35.92 -42.70
N SER A 464 25.91 34.95 -43.05
CA SER A 464 26.03 34.04 -44.23
C SER A 464 27.35 33.29 -44.55
N GLY A 465 27.30 31.94 -44.63
CA GLY A 465 28.22 31.16 -45.46
C GLY A 465 28.60 29.75 -44.98
N LYS A 466 28.07 28.71 -45.63
CA LYS A 466 28.60 27.32 -45.70
C LYS A 466 29.32 27.21 -47.07
N PRO A 467 30.39 26.40 -47.36
CA PRO A 467 30.67 25.02 -46.87
C PRO A 467 32.15 24.61 -46.57
N THR A 468 32.29 23.35 -46.11
CA THR A 468 33.40 22.37 -46.35
C THR A 468 34.81 22.60 -45.75
N GLY A 469 35.38 21.51 -45.22
CA GLY A 469 36.81 21.38 -44.85
C GLY A 469 37.01 20.22 -43.88
N ALA A 470 38.07 19.41 -44.05
CA ALA A 470 38.32 18.19 -43.28
C ALA A 470 39.67 18.24 -42.54
N SER A 471 39.82 17.35 -41.55
CA SER A 471 41.07 16.70 -41.10
C SER A 471 42.29 17.57 -40.70
N GLY A 472 42.84 17.32 -39.50
CA GLY A 472 44.20 17.71 -39.15
C GLY A 472 44.43 17.77 -37.64
N GLY A 473 45.32 16.92 -37.13
CA GLY A 473 45.68 16.92 -35.71
C GLY A 473 46.82 17.89 -35.38
N GLY A 474 47.07 18.09 -34.08
CA GLY A 474 48.20 18.87 -33.56
C GLY A 474 48.27 18.76 -32.04
N ALA A 475 49.35 18.18 -31.52
CA ALA A 475 49.62 18.07 -30.09
C ALA A 475 50.58 19.18 -29.60
N SER A 476 50.83 19.20 -28.28
CA SER A 476 51.79 20.05 -27.52
C SER A 476 51.15 21.27 -26.82
N THR A 477 51.52 21.66 -25.59
CA THR A 477 52.37 21.05 -24.52
C THR A 477 52.26 21.88 -23.25
N LEU A 478 52.42 21.24 -22.07
CA LEU A 478 52.90 21.83 -20.80
C LEU A 478 52.01 22.94 -20.17
N THR A 479 51.99 23.17 -18.86
CA THR A 479 53.08 23.07 -17.87
C THR A 479 52.52 22.71 -16.49
N ALA A 480 53.29 22.02 -15.66
CA ALA A 480 52.98 21.78 -14.24
C ALA A 480 53.65 22.84 -13.34
N THR A 481 53.04 23.14 -12.19
CA THR A 481 53.71 23.89 -11.11
C THR A 481 53.28 23.33 -9.74
N THR A 482 54.25 22.91 -8.94
CA THR A 482 54.13 22.49 -7.54
C THR A 482 54.62 23.58 -6.59
N MET A 483 53.94 23.81 -5.46
CA MET A 483 54.46 24.11 -4.10
C MET A 483 53.28 23.90 -3.14
N GLU A 484 53.28 23.05 -2.11
CA GLU A 484 54.10 22.96 -0.87
C GLU A 484 53.46 23.70 0.35
N THR A 485 53.73 23.18 1.54
CA THR A 485 52.93 23.24 2.79
C THR A 485 53.06 24.50 3.65
N THR A 486 52.07 24.73 4.54
CA THR A 486 52.34 25.14 5.94
C THR A 486 51.18 24.81 6.89
N SER A 487 51.48 24.63 8.17
CA SER A 487 50.56 24.22 9.24
C SER A 487 50.73 25.08 10.49
N THR A 488 49.65 25.31 11.25
CA THR A 488 49.70 25.83 12.63
C THR A 488 48.50 25.38 13.47
N SER A 489 48.75 25.13 14.76
CA SER A 489 47.77 24.81 15.83
C SER A 489 47.39 26.08 16.63
N GLU A 490 46.59 26.12 17.71
CA GLU A 490 45.86 25.17 18.61
C GLU A 490 44.72 26.05 19.28
N PRO A 491 44.19 25.88 20.52
CA PRO A 491 44.12 24.76 21.47
C PRO A 491 42.69 24.43 22.00
N GLN A 492 42.61 23.31 22.75
CA GLN A 492 41.48 22.90 23.60
C GLN A 492 41.68 23.42 25.05
N PRO A 493 40.63 23.43 25.90
CA PRO A 493 40.83 23.22 27.33
C PRO A 493 39.98 22.10 27.95
N SER A 494 40.54 21.46 28.97
CA SER A 494 39.88 20.67 30.01
C SER A 494 40.76 20.80 31.28
N PRO A 495 40.25 20.63 32.52
CA PRO A 495 40.39 19.29 33.12
C PRO A 495 39.40 18.90 34.25
N SER A 496 39.42 17.61 34.60
CA SER A 496 39.18 16.99 35.93
C SER A 496 37.76 17.02 36.56
N GLY A 497 37.31 15.97 37.29
CA GLY A 497 38.02 14.76 37.71
C GLY A 497 37.15 13.59 38.25
N LYS A 498 37.82 12.51 38.66
CA LYS A 498 37.29 11.22 39.19
C LYS A 498 37.18 11.26 40.74
N PRO A 499 36.46 10.35 41.45
CA PRO A 499 36.83 8.92 41.65
C PRO A 499 35.64 7.93 41.48
N SER A 500 35.79 6.74 40.87
CA SER A 500 36.27 5.46 41.44
C SER A 500 35.41 4.81 42.54
N GLY A 501 34.87 3.61 42.24
CA GLY A 501 34.28 2.67 43.20
C GLY A 501 34.09 1.27 42.59
N SER A 502 34.81 0.27 43.10
CA SER A 502 34.67 -1.17 42.81
C SER A 502 33.47 -1.78 43.59
N SER A 503 32.96 -3.01 43.41
CA SER A 503 33.65 -4.30 43.16
C SER A 503 32.69 -5.48 42.83
N SER A 504 33.29 -6.64 42.51
CA SER A 504 32.87 -8.02 42.88
C SER A 504 31.56 -8.66 42.37
N SER A 505 31.70 -9.62 41.45
CA SER A 505 31.04 -10.94 41.44
C SER A 505 31.62 -11.84 42.58
N PRO A 506 31.10 -13.05 42.95
CA PRO A 506 30.35 -14.00 42.10
C PRO A 506 29.23 -14.89 42.71
N GLY A 507 28.43 -15.49 41.81
CA GLY A 507 28.05 -16.92 41.78
C GLY A 507 27.15 -17.54 42.86
N SER A 508 26.10 -18.26 42.43
CA SER A 508 25.91 -19.71 42.70
C SER A 508 24.57 -20.23 42.14
N ALA A 509 24.58 -21.46 41.63
CA ALA A 509 23.37 -22.26 41.40
C ALA A 509 22.93 -22.98 42.69
N PRO A 510 21.76 -23.65 42.67
CA PRO A 510 21.80 -25.07 43.05
C PRO A 510 21.10 -25.99 42.05
N ALA A 511 21.41 -27.28 42.14
CA ALA A 511 20.82 -28.35 41.34
C ALA A 511 20.44 -29.55 42.24
N SER A 512 19.74 -30.53 41.64
CA SER A 512 19.22 -31.77 42.24
C SER A 512 17.94 -31.61 43.10
N THR A 513 17.02 -32.58 43.20
CA THR A 513 17.08 -34.01 42.79
C THR A 513 15.85 -34.50 42.00
N SER A 514 16.07 -35.52 41.17
CA SER A 514 15.07 -36.29 40.41
C SER A 514 14.09 -37.10 41.25
N ARG A 515 12.85 -37.27 40.75
CA ARG A 515 12.06 -38.51 40.92
C ARG A 515 11.35 -38.91 39.63
N THR A 516 11.16 -40.23 39.49
CA THR A 516 10.80 -40.95 38.27
C THR A 516 9.29 -41.14 38.09
N GLY A 517 8.85 -41.10 36.82
CA GLY A 517 7.81 -42.00 36.30
C GLY A 517 6.36 -41.51 36.40
N SER A 518 5.79 -41.14 35.24
CA SER A 518 4.91 -42.07 34.55
C SER A 518 4.73 -41.66 33.08
N ALA A 519 4.53 -42.63 32.19
CA ALA A 519 4.18 -42.35 30.80
C ALA A 519 2.69 -42.00 30.70
N SER A 520 2.34 -41.02 29.88
CA SER A 520 0.97 -40.89 29.37
C SER A 520 1.00 -40.59 27.88
N ARG A 521 0.35 -41.46 27.10
CA ARG A 521 0.16 -41.28 25.66
C ARG A 521 -1.07 -40.40 25.46
N THR A 522 -0.88 -39.13 25.09
CA THR A 522 -1.96 -38.34 24.50
C THR A 522 -1.96 -38.57 22.99
N GLY A 523 -2.54 -39.70 22.58
CA GLY A 523 -2.98 -39.85 21.21
C GLY A 523 -4.22 -38.98 21.00
N SER A 524 -4.08 -37.86 20.29
CA SER A 524 -5.26 -37.11 19.82
C SER A 524 -6.02 -37.99 18.84
N ALA A 525 -7.14 -38.56 19.30
CA ALA A 525 -8.07 -39.25 18.45
C ALA A 525 -8.70 -38.22 17.50
N ALA A 526 -8.32 -38.28 16.22
CA ALA A 526 -9.10 -37.65 15.17
C ALA A 526 -10.51 -38.29 15.15
N VAL A 527 -11.54 -37.47 14.95
CA VAL A 527 -12.90 -37.94 14.65
C VAL A 527 -13.24 -37.45 13.23
N PRO A 528 -13.87 -38.28 12.38
CA PRO A 528 -13.67 -38.17 10.94
C PRO A 528 -14.69 -37.25 10.26
N SER A 529 -14.27 -36.61 9.16
CA SER A 529 -15.19 -36.08 8.16
C SER A 529 -15.89 -37.23 7.45
N SER A 530 -17.20 -37.42 7.66
CA SER A 530 -18.00 -38.33 6.85
C SER A 530 -18.39 -37.67 5.53
N THR A 531 -17.91 -38.18 4.41
CA THR A 531 -18.49 -37.90 3.10
C THR A 531 -19.89 -38.50 3.01
N GLY A 532 -20.91 -37.65 2.99
CA GLY A 532 -22.33 -38.02 2.85
C GLY A 532 -23.21 -36.83 3.21
N GLY A 533 -24.35 -36.66 2.53
CA GLY A 533 -25.24 -35.50 2.70
C GLY A 533 -25.97 -35.50 4.05
N GLY A 534 -25.26 -35.21 5.14
CA GLY A 534 -25.79 -35.06 6.48
C GLY A 534 -26.15 -33.61 6.80
N GLN A 535 -27.30 -33.41 7.44
CA GLN A 535 -27.73 -32.10 7.90
C GLN A 535 -26.86 -31.62 9.09
N SER A 536 -26.64 -30.31 9.19
CA SER A 536 -25.91 -29.71 10.32
C SER A 536 -26.65 -29.90 11.64
N CYS A 537 -25.95 -29.78 12.77
CA CYS A 537 -26.61 -29.72 14.07
C CYS A 537 -27.60 -28.55 14.12
N ASN A 538 -28.83 -28.81 14.56
CA ASN A 538 -29.90 -27.81 14.70
C ASN A 538 -30.63 -27.88 16.06
N GLY A 539 -30.04 -28.56 17.04
CA GLY A 539 -30.52 -28.62 18.42
C GLY A 539 -29.47 -29.26 19.31
N GLY A 540 -29.34 -28.80 20.55
CA GLY A 540 -28.31 -29.30 21.46
C GLY A 540 -28.61 -29.05 22.93
N THR A 541 -27.75 -29.58 23.79
CA THR A 541 -27.76 -29.40 25.24
C THR A 541 -26.32 -29.31 25.75
N SER A 542 -26.10 -29.03 27.04
CA SER A 542 -24.76 -29.12 27.64
C SER A 542 -24.19 -30.53 27.50
N ALA A 543 -22.90 -30.65 27.16
CA ALA A 543 -22.24 -31.94 27.05
C ALA A 543 -22.18 -32.68 28.41
N PRO A 544 -21.97 -34.01 28.42
CA PRO A 544 -21.68 -34.74 29.65
C PRO A 544 -20.54 -34.09 30.44
N ASP A 545 -20.64 -34.13 31.77
CA ASP A 545 -19.70 -33.52 32.73
C ASP A 545 -19.56 -31.97 32.65
N GLN A 546 -20.38 -31.29 31.84
CA GLN A 546 -20.48 -29.83 31.82
C GLN A 546 -21.59 -29.30 32.74
N SER A 547 -21.49 -28.02 33.10
CA SER A 547 -22.51 -27.31 33.89
C SER A 547 -23.88 -27.35 33.21
N THR A 548 -24.93 -27.63 33.98
CA THR A 548 -26.32 -27.56 33.50
C THR A 548 -26.75 -26.14 33.13
N ASN A 549 -26.05 -25.10 33.62
CA ASN A 549 -26.27 -23.70 33.23
C ASN A 549 -25.92 -23.43 31.75
N LEU A 550 -25.12 -24.31 31.11
CA LEU A 550 -24.83 -24.26 29.68
C LEU A 550 -25.97 -24.79 28.80
N ALA A 551 -26.95 -25.53 29.36
CA ALA A 551 -27.95 -26.23 28.55
C ALA A 551 -28.79 -25.28 27.68
N GLY A 552 -29.19 -24.12 28.22
CA GLY A 552 -29.92 -23.08 27.46
C GLY A 552 -29.07 -22.46 26.35
N LEU A 553 -27.82 -22.14 26.66
CA LEU A 553 -26.86 -21.57 25.70
C LEU A 553 -26.53 -22.54 24.56
N CYS A 554 -26.31 -23.81 24.88
CA CYS A 554 -26.11 -24.87 23.89
C CYS A 554 -27.36 -25.09 23.03
N SER A 555 -28.56 -25.10 23.62
CA SER A 555 -29.81 -25.24 22.86
C SER A 555 -30.01 -24.09 21.87
N PHE A 556 -29.81 -22.84 22.31
CA PHE A 556 -29.92 -21.68 21.44
C PHE A 556 -28.83 -21.63 20.34
N SER A 557 -27.59 -21.97 20.69
CA SER A 557 -26.45 -21.89 19.77
C SER A 557 -26.47 -23.02 18.73
N CYS A 558 -26.69 -24.27 19.18
CA CYS A 558 -26.75 -25.44 18.30
C CYS A 558 -27.93 -25.35 17.32
N SER A 559 -29.07 -24.76 17.70
CA SER A 559 -30.19 -24.50 16.77
C SER A 559 -29.89 -23.47 15.67
N ARG A 560 -28.80 -22.70 15.81
CA ARG A 560 -28.29 -21.72 14.83
C ARG A 560 -26.95 -22.15 14.22
N GLY A 561 -26.62 -23.44 14.31
CA GLY A 561 -25.45 -24.04 13.67
C GLY A 561 -24.12 -23.84 14.39
N TYR A 562 -24.11 -23.15 15.54
CA TYR A 562 -22.92 -23.00 16.39
C TYR A 562 -23.01 -24.00 17.55
N CYS A 563 -22.45 -25.20 17.35
CA CYS A 563 -22.51 -26.28 18.34
C CYS A 563 -21.10 -26.78 18.69
N PRO A 564 -20.34 -26.06 19.55
CA PRO A 564 -18.99 -26.47 19.95
C PRO A 564 -19.03 -27.77 20.75
N SER A 565 -18.46 -28.85 20.21
CA SER A 565 -18.63 -30.22 20.70
C SER A 565 -17.89 -30.54 22.02
N ASP A 566 -16.99 -29.66 22.44
CA ASP A 566 -16.28 -29.66 23.72
C ASP A 566 -17.15 -29.14 24.89
N VAL A 567 -18.19 -28.35 24.59
CA VAL A 567 -19.09 -27.75 25.59
C VAL A 567 -20.55 -28.20 25.43
N CYS A 568 -20.96 -28.49 24.19
CA CYS A 568 -22.34 -28.82 23.82
C CYS A 568 -22.45 -30.20 23.15
N GLN A 569 -23.49 -30.95 23.51
CA GLN A 569 -23.89 -32.18 22.82
C GLN A 569 -25.01 -31.88 21.83
N CYS A 570 -24.81 -32.24 20.57
CA CYS A 570 -25.87 -32.16 19.56
C CYS A 570 -26.98 -33.20 19.84
N THR A 571 -28.24 -32.76 19.79
CA THR A 571 -29.44 -33.60 20.03
C THR A 571 -30.30 -33.78 18.78
N SER A 572 -30.16 -32.92 17.77
CA SER A 572 -30.84 -33.07 16.47
C SER A 572 -30.03 -32.45 15.33
N ASN A 573 -30.19 -33.01 14.13
CA ASN A 573 -29.64 -32.47 12.89
C ASN A 573 -30.76 -31.99 11.96
N GLY A 574 -30.53 -30.87 11.26
CA GLY A 574 -31.50 -30.23 10.37
C GLY A 574 -30.95 -28.95 9.76
N THR A 575 -31.83 -28.12 9.19
CA THR A 575 -31.45 -26.77 8.75
C THR A 575 -31.38 -25.84 9.96
N PRO A 576 -30.27 -25.12 10.21
CA PRO A 576 -30.19 -24.16 11.31
C PRO A 576 -31.09 -22.93 11.09
N GLU A 577 -31.55 -22.32 12.19
CA GLU A 577 -32.26 -21.04 12.17
C GLU A 577 -31.28 -19.89 11.90
N THR A 578 -31.70 -18.91 11.08
CA THR A 578 -30.95 -17.68 10.85
C THR A 578 -31.50 -16.53 11.70
N ALA A 579 -30.66 -15.94 12.55
CA ALA A 579 -30.97 -14.71 13.29
C ALA A 579 -29.87 -13.66 13.02
N PRO A 580 -30.22 -12.38 12.80
CA PRO A 580 -29.26 -11.31 12.58
C PRO A 580 -28.60 -10.85 13.88
N ASP A 581 -27.38 -10.31 13.77
CA ASP A 581 -26.57 -9.88 14.91
C ASP A 581 -26.91 -8.44 15.31
N THR A 582 -28.10 -8.26 15.89
CA THR A 582 -28.67 -6.94 16.22
C THR A 582 -28.53 -6.54 17.69
N PHE A 583 -27.91 -7.37 18.53
CA PHE A 583 -27.76 -7.13 19.96
C PHE A 583 -26.28 -7.02 20.37
N PRO A 584 -25.97 -6.42 21.54
CA PRO A 584 -24.60 -6.30 22.03
C PRO A 584 -23.90 -7.66 22.20
N ILE A 585 -22.57 -7.65 22.09
CA ILE A 585 -21.73 -8.80 22.45
C ILE A 585 -21.91 -9.07 23.94
N GLY A 586 -22.10 -10.34 24.28
CA GLY A 586 -22.08 -10.79 25.66
C GLY A 586 -20.85 -11.63 26.00
N CYS A 587 -20.62 -11.75 27.30
CA CYS A 587 -19.52 -12.45 27.94
C CYS A 587 -20.06 -13.26 29.14
N PRO A 588 -19.29 -14.23 29.67
CA PRO A 588 -19.64 -14.93 30.89
C PRO A 588 -19.71 -13.98 32.09
N LEU A 589 -20.47 -14.35 33.11
CA LEU A 589 -20.36 -13.74 34.44
C LEU A 589 -19.03 -14.14 35.11
N ASP A 590 -18.51 -13.33 36.03
CA ASP A 590 -17.24 -13.57 36.74
C ASP A 590 -17.14 -14.94 37.48
N ALA A 591 -18.28 -15.55 37.79
CA ALA A 591 -18.36 -16.86 38.43
C ALA A 591 -18.29 -18.06 37.46
N GLU A 592 -18.37 -17.81 36.16
CA GLU A 592 -18.38 -18.82 35.11
C GLU A 592 -17.02 -18.93 34.41
N ASN A 593 -16.73 -20.10 33.83
CA ASN A 593 -15.43 -20.37 33.23
C ASN A 593 -15.41 -20.11 31.70
N GLU A 594 -14.23 -20.21 31.08
CA GLU A 594 -14.00 -19.90 29.66
C GLU A 594 -14.91 -20.70 28.68
N SER A 595 -15.49 -21.85 29.06
CA SER A 595 -16.42 -22.61 28.20
C SER A 595 -17.67 -21.82 27.79
N TYR A 596 -18.08 -20.85 28.61
CA TYR A 596 -19.24 -19.98 28.34
C TYR A 596 -18.91 -18.88 27.33
N LYS A 597 -17.63 -18.56 27.10
CA LYS A 597 -17.20 -17.34 26.39
C LYS A 597 -17.64 -17.29 24.93
N GLY A 598 -17.46 -18.39 24.21
CA GLY A 598 -17.94 -18.52 22.83
C GLY A 598 -19.47 -18.51 22.75
N LEU A 599 -20.13 -19.18 23.70
CA LEU A 599 -21.59 -19.33 23.74
C LEU A 599 -22.32 -18.03 24.13
N CYS A 600 -21.83 -17.29 25.13
CA CYS A 600 -22.36 -15.97 25.50
C CYS A 600 -22.16 -14.97 24.36
N LYS A 601 -20.96 -14.94 23.74
CA LYS A 601 -20.70 -14.08 22.57
C LYS A 601 -21.68 -14.38 21.44
N PHE A 602 -21.84 -15.65 21.07
CA PHE A 602 -22.72 -16.05 19.98
C PHE A 602 -24.21 -15.77 20.27
N SER A 603 -24.65 -16.08 21.49
CA SER A 603 -26.07 -16.04 21.86
C SER A 603 -26.56 -14.62 22.14
N CYS A 604 -25.79 -13.82 22.88
CA CYS A 604 -26.20 -12.46 23.25
C CYS A 604 -26.34 -11.55 22.04
N MET A 605 -25.43 -11.66 21.05
CA MET A 605 -25.52 -10.92 19.77
C MET A 605 -26.80 -11.19 18.97
N ARG A 606 -27.42 -12.36 19.19
CA ARG A 606 -28.64 -12.85 18.53
C ARG A 606 -29.88 -12.76 19.44
N GLY A 607 -29.80 -11.98 20.51
CA GLY A 607 -30.93 -11.65 21.40
C GLY A 607 -31.20 -12.64 22.53
N TYR A 608 -30.36 -13.67 22.72
CA TYR A 608 -30.46 -14.59 23.86
C TYR A 608 -29.27 -14.44 24.81
N CYS A 609 -29.44 -13.57 25.81
CA CYS A 609 -28.43 -13.31 26.84
C CYS A 609 -28.98 -13.67 28.22
N PRO A 610 -28.91 -14.95 28.65
CA PRO A 610 -29.47 -15.38 29.92
C PRO A 610 -28.66 -14.79 31.10
N PRO A 611 -29.27 -13.96 31.97
CA PRO A 611 -28.55 -13.22 33.03
C PRO A 611 -28.03 -14.08 34.18
N ALA A 612 -28.27 -15.40 34.12
CA ALA A 612 -27.70 -16.38 35.04
C ALA A 612 -26.37 -16.97 34.54
N ALA A 613 -25.96 -16.68 33.30
CA ALA A 613 -24.74 -17.22 32.68
C ALA A 613 -23.92 -16.16 31.92
N CYS A 614 -24.59 -15.13 31.36
CA CYS A 614 -23.97 -14.10 30.55
C CYS A 614 -24.38 -12.68 30.98
N THR A 615 -23.53 -11.70 30.71
CA THR A 615 -23.84 -10.26 30.74
C THR A 615 -23.44 -9.61 29.42
N THR A 616 -23.98 -8.42 29.12
CA THR A 616 -23.49 -7.52 28.04
C THR A 616 -22.53 -6.45 28.55
N ASP A 617 -22.40 -6.30 29.87
CA ASP A 617 -21.52 -5.32 30.52
C ASP A 617 -20.13 -5.94 30.70
N CYS A 618 -19.41 -6.06 29.59
CA CYS A 618 -18.23 -6.92 29.46
C CYS A 618 -16.89 -6.23 29.76
N GLY A 619 -16.76 -5.71 30.99
CA GLY A 619 -15.50 -5.17 31.54
C GLY A 619 -15.26 -3.70 31.25
#